data_AF-A0A2V8V1F2-F1
#
_entry.id   AF-A0A2V8V1F2-F1
#
_cell.length_a   1.000
_cell.length_b   1.000
_cell.length_c   1.000
_cell.angle_alpha   90.00
_cell.angle_beta   90.00
_cell.angle_gamma   90.00
#
_symmetry.space_group_name_H-M   'P 1'
#
loop_
_entity.id
_entity.type
_entity.pdbx_description
1 polymer ?
#
loop_
_entity_poly.entity_id
_entity_poly.type
_entity_poly.pdbx_seq_one_letter_code
_entity_poly.pdbx_strand_id
1 'polypeptide(L)'
;MRIRFSVALFSVCVLFSQAPNLTGVWKANIEKSKFNGPPPTEYLVIFDQQDSKLTEKTRALGPHGEQRASFTYNTDGKPSMNSFQGLPMRTQASWSGGVLVLEAKVAGRPATISEKYALSSDGNTLTITSAMTADGKTMERTLVLEKQPDSAGEPLRKPEQAASVRFKNVQILKDLPASQFIDAMRSFSMSLGVDCEYCHVQNNFASDDKPAKGMARKMLTMTHSINDSTFGGKMEVRCYTCHRGQAEPQSRPAF
;
A
#
# COMPACT_ATOMS: atom_id res chain seq x y z
N MET A 1 -72.82 12.80 -8.24
CA MET A 1 -71.65 13.56 -7.75
C MET A 1 -70.57 12.56 -7.33
N ARG A 2 -69.59 12.28 -8.19
CA ARG A 2 -68.45 11.38 -7.89
C ARG A 2 -67.16 12.19 -7.96
N ILE A 3 -66.59 12.49 -6.81
CA ILE A 3 -65.35 13.26 -6.66
C ILE A 3 -64.20 12.30 -6.97
N ARG A 4 -63.48 12.55 -8.06
CA ARG A 4 -62.22 11.86 -8.39
C ARG A 4 -61.08 12.60 -7.70
N PHE A 5 -60.48 12.00 -6.69
CA PHE A 5 -59.22 12.46 -6.12
C PHE A 5 -58.07 12.05 -7.05
N SER A 6 -57.48 13.01 -7.75
CA SER A 6 -56.21 12.83 -8.45
C SER A 6 -55.09 12.94 -7.42
N VAL A 7 -54.47 11.80 -7.07
CA VAL A 7 -53.24 11.77 -6.28
C VAL A 7 -52.09 12.13 -7.22
N ALA A 8 -51.53 13.32 -7.05
CA ALA A 8 -50.30 13.73 -7.73
C ALA A 8 -49.11 13.01 -7.06
N LEU A 9 -48.53 12.04 -7.77
CA LEU A 9 -47.29 11.37 -7.36
C LEU A 9 -46.14 12.39 -7.51
N PHE A 10 -45.71 13.01 -6.41
CA PHE A 10 -44.44 13.74 -6.38
C PHE A 10 -43.31 12.71 -6.46
N SER A 11 -42.77 12.52 -7.66
CA SER A 11 -41.55 11.77 -7.87
C SER A 11 -40.40 12.55 -7.23
N VAL A 12 -40.04 12.21 -6.00
CA VAL A 12 -38.82 12.71 -5.34
C VAL A 12 -37.64 12.15 -6.12
N CYS A 13 -37.10 12.97 -7.03
CA CYS A 13 -35.86 12.68 -7.72
C CYS A 13 -34.74 12.86 -6.68
N VAL A 14 -34.34 11.76 -6.02
CA VAL A 14 -33.14 11.74 -5.21
C VAL A 14 -31.97 11.92 -6.19
N LEU A 15 -31.47 13.15 -6.31
CA LEU A 15 -30.22 13.43 -6.99
C LEU A 15 -29.12 12.70 -6.23
N PHE A 16 -28.75 11.51 -6.71
CA PHE A 16 -27.50 10.90 -6.30
C PHE A 16 -26.40 11.86 -6.75
N SER A 17 -25.78 12.57 -5.79
CA SER A 17 -24.58 13.34 -6.05
C SER A 17 -23.56 12.40 -6.70
N GLN A 18 -23.16 12.73 -7.93
CA GLN A 18 -22.16 11.96 -8.64
C GLN A 18 -20.89 11.92 -7.79
N ALA A 19 -20.30 10.72 -7.64
CA ALA A 19 -19.07 10.57 -6.89
C ALA A 19 -18.01 11.56 -7.40
N PRO A 20 -17.33 12.30 -6.51
CA PRO A 20 -16.25 13.20 -6.91
C PRO A 20 -15.18 12.48 -7.72
N ASN A 21 -14.60 13.19 -8.69
CA ASN A 21 -13.45 12.71 -9.44
C ASN A 21 -12.15 13.17 -8.74
N LEU A 22 -11.39 12.22 -8.21
CA LEU A 22 -10.13 12.49 -7.52
C LEU A 22 -8.93 12.60 -8.47
N THR A 23 -9.12 12.34 -9.76
CA THR A 23 -8.04 12.30 -10.77
C THR A 23 -7.22 13.59 -10.77
N GLY A 24 -5.91 13.41 -10.75
CA GLY A 24 -4.96 14.52 -10.83
C GLY A 24 -3.68 14.26 -10.04
N VAL A 25 -2.82 15.28 -10.08
CA VAL A 25 -1.61 15.34 -9.28
C VAL A 25 -1.88 16.15 -8.03
N TRP A 26 -1.42 15.64 -6.89
CA TRP A 26 -1.65 16.20 -5.59
C TRP A 26 -0.34 16.24 -4.81
N LYS A 27 -0.09 17.32 -4.09
CA LYS A 27 1.08 17.48 -3.22
C LYS A 27 0.63 17.76 -1.81
N ALA A 28 1.20 17.07 -0.83
CA ALA A 28 0.87 17.33 0.56
C ALA A 28 1.44 18.67 1.00
N ASN A 29 0.60 19.46 1.66
CA ASN A 29 1.05 20.55 2.51
C ASN A 29 1.59 19.93 3.81
N ILE A 30 2.92 19.86 3.93
CA ILE A 30 3.58 19.15 5.05
C ILE A 30 3.24 19.79 6.40
N GLU A 31 3.12 21.11 6.46
CA GLU A 31 2.80 21.85 7.69
C GLU A 31 1.37 21.63 8.16
N LYS A 32 0.42 21.53 7.22
CA LYS A 32 -1.00 21.25 7.54
C LYS A 32 -1.28 19.76 7.76
N SER A 33 -0.36 18.88 7.38
CA SER A 33 -0.50 17.44 7.51
C SER A 33 0.04 16.94 8.85
N LYS A 34 -0.50 15.82 9.33
CA LYS A 34 -0.08 15.13 10.55
C LYS A 34 0.44 13.75 10.19
N PHE A 35 1.70 13.47 10.51
CA PHE A 35 2.37 12.20 10.21
C PHE A 35 2.68 11.41 11.48
N ASN A 36 2.70 10.08 11.34
CA ASN A 36 3.23 9.19 12.38
C ASN A 36 4.75 9.13 12.24
N GLY A 37 5.45 9.85 13.13
CA GLY A 37 6.91 10.00 13.09
C GLY A 37 7.39 11.23 12.30
N PRO A 38 8.69 11.31 11.98
CA PRO A 38 9.25 12.45 11.25
C PRO A 38 8.54 12.65 9.90
N PRO A 39 8.12 13.88 9.57
CA PRO A 39 7.44 14.15 8.31
C PRO A 39 8.40 13.97 7.13
N PRO A 40 7.88 13.57 5.95
CA PRO A 40 8.66 13.62 4.72
C PRO A 40 8.93 15.08 4.33
N THR A 41 10.01 15.32 3.59
CA THR A 41 10.29 16.63 2.97
C THR A 41 9.37 16.89 1.77
N GLU A 42 8.87 15.84 1.13
CA GLU A 42 7.88 15.93 0.06
C GLU A 42 6.97 14.70 0.05
N TYR A 43 5.69 14.91 -0.24
CA TYR A 43 4.74 13.83 -0.49
C TYR A 43 3.88 14.16 -1.71
N LEU A 44 4.00 13.36 -2.77
CA LEU A 44 3.24 13.48 -4.01
C LEU A 44 2.31 12.29 -4.17
N VAL A 45 1.12 12.55 -4.71
CA VAL A 45 0.13 11.54 -5.05
C VAL A 45 -0.38 11.78 -6.46
N ILE A 46 -0.51 10.71 -7.24
CA ILE A 46 -1.25 10.73 -8.49
C ILE A 46 -2.44 9.80 -8.32
N PHE A 47 -3.64 10.35 -8.49
CA PHE A 47 -4.86 9.59 -8.61
C PHE A 47 -5.27 9.50 -10.08
N ASP A 48 -5.67 8.31 -10.52
CA ASP A 48 -6.30 8.06 -11.81
C ASP A 48 -7.59 7.27 -11.55
N GLN A 49 -8.72 7.91 -11.78
CA GLN A 49 -10.04 7.36 -11.53
C GLN A 49 -10.77 7.11 -12.86
N GLN A 50 -11.08 5.85 -13.12
CA GLN A 50 -11.81 5.39 -14.28
C GLN A 50 -12.99 4.55 -13.80
N ASP A 51 -14.21 5.05 -14.00
CA ASP A 51 -15.44 4.47 -13.45
C ASP A 51 -15.35 4.22 -11.94
N SER A 52 -15.52 2.96 -11.51
CA SER A 52 -15.39 2.54 -10.12
C SER A 52 -13.96 2.13 -9.73
N LYS A 53 -12.96 2.32 -10.60
CA LYS A 53 -11.57 1.95 -10.34
C LYS A 53 -10.75 3.20 -10.03
N LEU A 54 -10.13 3.24 -8.85
CA LEU A 54 -9.22 4.30 -8.44
C LEU A 54 -7.81 3.74 -8.30
N THR A 55 -6.88 4.22 -9.11
CA THR A 55 -5.45 3.95 -8.95
C THR A 55 -4.81 5.11 -8.18
N GLU A 56 -4.13 4.77 -7.09
CA GLU A 56 -3.34 5.69 -6.29
C GLU A 56 -1.86 5.33 -6.47
N LYS A 57 -1.03 6.33 -6.77
CA LYS A 57 0.43 6.21 -6.73
C LYS A 57 0.96 7.26 -5.79
N THR A 58 1.83 6.88 -4.87
CA THR A 58 2.40 7.79 -3.88
C THR A 58 3.92 7.82 -3.99
N ARG A 59 4.49 8.98 -3.69
CA ARG A 59 5.92 9.20 -3.55
C ARG A 59 6.17 10.05 -2.31
N ALA A 60 6.88 9.51 -1.34
CA ALA A 60 7.37 10.25 -0.18
C ALA A 60 8.90 10.38 -0.29
N LEU A 61 9.42 11.58 -0.13
CA LEU A 61 10.85 11.82 0.02
C LEU A 61 11.13 12.18 1.49
N GLY A 62 12.04 11.48 2.14
CA GLY A 62 12.40 11.73 3.53
C GLY A 62 13.84 11.36 3.85
N PRO A 63 14.21 11.30 5.13
CA PRO A 63 15.59 11.04 5.57
C PRO A 63 16.18 9.72 5.07
N HIS A 64 15.33 8.71 4.83
CA HIS A 64 15.75 7.40 4.30
C HIS A 64 15.67 7.31 2.76
N GLY A 65 15.57 8.46 2.10
CA GLY A 65 15.40 8.60 0.67
C GLY A 65 13.94 8.45 0.23
N GLU A 66 13.77 8.20 -1.07
CA GLU A 66 12.46 8.07 -1.71
C GLU A 66 11.74 6.78 -1.31
N GLN A 67 10.43 6.83 -1.12
CA GLN A 67 9.56 5.68 -0.93
C GLN A 67 8.38 5.83 -1.87
N ARG A 68 8.01 4.76 -2.57
CA ARG A 68 6.85 4.73 -3.47
C ARG A 68 5.92 3.59 -3.11
N ALA A 69 4.63 3.81 -3.31
CA ALA A 69 3.62 2.77 -3.25
C ALA A 69 2.59 2.97 -4.36
N SER A 70 1.92 1.88 -4.75
CA SER A 70 0.81 1.93 -5.68
C SER A 70 -0.31 1.03 -5.20
N PHE A 71 -1.53 1.55 -5.24
CA PHE A 71 -2.73 0.86 -4.85
C PHE A 71 -3.78 1.01 -5.94
N THR A 72 -4.65 0.03 -6.05
CA THR A 72 -5.82 0.07 -6.92
C THR A 72 -7.02 -0.39 -6.12
N TYR A 73 -8.06 0.45 -6.08
CA TYR A 73 -9.27 0.21 -5.31
C TYR A 73 -10.49 0.14 -6.23
N ASN A 74 -11.43 -0.75 -5.89
CA ASN A 74 -12.79 -0.68 -6.42
C ASN A 74 -13.60 0.20 -5.46
N THR A 75 -14.14 1.31 -5.94
CA THR A 75 -14.89 2.31 -5.14
C THR A 75 -16.40 2.02 -5.07
N ASP A 76 -16.83 0.85 -5.54
CA ASP A 76 -18.22 0.38 -5.57
C ASP A 76 -18.54 -0.60 -4.43
N GLY A 77 -17.65 -0.71 -3.43
CA GLY A 77 -17.76 -1.62 -2.30
C GLY A 77 -17.19 -3.02 -2.56
N LYS A 78 -16.88 -3.37 -3.81
CA LYS A 78 -16.24 -4.67 -4.09
C LYS A 78 -14.82 -4.71 -3.51
N PRO A 79 -14.36 -5.88 -3.03
CA PRO A 79 -13.02 -6.00 -2.51
C PRO A 79 -11.97 -5.80 -3.62
N SER A 80 -10.87 -5.15 -3.27
CA SER A 80 -9.65 -5.05 -4.07
C SER A 80 -8.46 -5.64 -3.31
N MET A 81 -7.53 -6.27 -4.03
CA MET A 81 -6.31 -6.82 -3.46
C MET A 81 -5.11 -5.94 -3.81
N ASN A 82 -4.35 -5.54 -2.80
CA ASN A 82 -3.13 -4.75 -2.92
C ASN A 82 -2.01 -5.37 -2.08
N SER A 83 -0.83 -4.77 -2.13
CA SER A 83 0.24 -5.06 -1.16
C SER A 83 0.51 -3.84 -0.29
N PHE A 84 0.63 -4.05 1.02
CA PHE A 84 1.06 -3.04 1.97
C PHE A 84 2.30 -3.55 2.68
N GLN A 85 3.44 -2.87 2.49
CA GLN A 85 4.72 -3.26 3.09
C GLN A 85 5.14 -4.70 2.74
N GLY A 86 4.87 -5.14 1.50
CA GLY A 86 5.16 -6.50 1.03
C GLY A 86 4.19 -7.59 1.53
N LEU A 87 3.13 -7.21 2.25
CA LEU A 87 2.09 -8.12 2.74
C LEU A 87 0.80 -7.96 1.93
N PRO A 88 0.06 -9.04 1.66
CA PRO A 88 -1.26 -8.94 1.03
C PRO A 88 -2.20 -8.08 1.87
N MET A 89 -2.89 -7.14 1.23
CA MET A 89 -3.88 -6.27 1.82
C MET A 89 -5.18 -6.39 1.05
N ARG A 90 -6.28 -6.68 1.75
CA ARG A 90 -7.64 -6.64 1.19
C ARG A 90 -8.30 -5.35 1.61
N THR A 91 -8.80 -4.58 0.64
CA THR A 91 -9.47 -3.30 0.87
C THR A 91 -10.90 -3.35 0.33
N GLN A 92 -11.84 -2.72 1.02
CA GLN A 92 -13.18 -2.40 0.52
C GLN A 92 -13.34 -0.89 0.57
N ALA A 93 -13.71 -0.27 -0.56
CA ALA A 93 -13.86 1.17 -0.68
C ALA A 93 -15.25 1.53 -1.22
N SER A 94 -15.91 2.53 -0.64
CA SER A 94 -17.24 2.97 -1.10
C SER A 94 -17.46 4.46 -0.84
N TRP A 95 -18.29 5.08 -1.67
CA TRP A 95 -18.66 6.49 -1.53
C TRP A 95 -19.82 6.66 -0.55
N SER A 96 -19.69 7.61 0.38
CA SER A 96 -20.73 8.02 1.32
C SER A 96 -20.78 9.55 1.39
N GLY A 97 -21.83 10.15 0.84
CA GLY A 97 -22.01 11.60 0.87
C GLY A 97 -20.87 12.39 0.20
N GLY A 98 -20.30 11.87 -0.88
CA GLY A 98 -19.16 12.49 -1.58
C GLY A 98 -17.79 12.25 -0.93
N VAL A 99 -17.73 11.50 0.18
CA VAL A 99 -16.48 11.06 0.82
C VAL A 99 -16.23 9.61 0.45
N LEU A 100 -15.02 9.29 -0.06
CA LEU A 100 -14.63 7.90 -0.27
C LEU A 100 -14.11 7.33 1.05
N VAL A 101 -14.73 6.25 1.52
CA VAL A 101 -14.39 5.57 2.77
C VAL A 101 -13.81 4.20 2.43
N LEU A 102 -12.67 3.87 3.05
CA LEU A 102 -11.97 2.61 2.84
C LEU A 102 -11.79 1.89 4.17
N GLU A 103 -11.93 0.57 4.13
CA GLU A 103 -11.47 -0.33 5.17
C GLU A 103 -10.56 -1.39 4.58
N ALA A 104 -9.39 -1.57 5.17
CA ALA A 104 -8.42 -2.56 4.75
C ALA A 104 -7.96 -3.46 5.90
N LYS A 105 -7.67 -4.72 5.55
CA LYS A 105 -7.08 -5.72 6.43
C LYS A 105 -5.80 -6.23 5.81
N VAL A 106 -4.72 -6.28 6.59
CA VAL A 106 -3.40 -6.76 6.15
C VAL A 106 -3.23 -8.20 6.63
N ALA A 107 -2.84 -9.10 5.73
CA ALA A 107 -2.61 -10.50 6.05
C ALA A 107 -1.49 -10.66 7.09
N GLY A 108 -1.68 -11.57 8.05
CA GLY A 108 -0.69 -11.87 9.08
C GLY A 108 -0.49 -10.77 10.15
N ARG A 109 -1.28 -9.70 10.12
CA ARG A 109 -1.28 -8.66 11.16
C ARG A 109 -2.71 -8.44 11.65
N PRO A 110 -2.97 -8.31 12.97
CA PRO A 110 -4.27 -7.88 13.49
C PRO A 110 -4.47 -6.37 13.29
N ALA A 111 -4.04 -5.86 12.13
CA ALA A 111 -4.11 -4.45 11.79
C ALA A 111 -5.35 -4.20 10.92
N THR A 112 -6.21 -3.29 11.38
CA THR A 112 -7.27 -2.72 10.56
C THR A 112 -6.88 -1.30 10.19
N ILE A 113 -6.98 -0.97 8.91
CA ILE A 113 -6.72 0.37 8.39
C ILE A 113 -8.06 0.91 7.92
N SER A 114 -8.44 2.09 8.36
CA SER A 114 -9.57 2.84 7.82
C SER A 114 -9.09 4.16 7.25
N GLU A 115 -9.65 4.57 6.11
CA GLU A 115 -9.29 5.84 5.48
C GLU A 115 -10.54 6.58 4.99
N LYS A 116 -10.47 7.90 4.97
CA LYS A 116 -11.49 8.79 4.44
C LYS A 116 -10.86 9.84 3.54
N TYR A 117 -11.37 9.97 2.32
CA TYR A 117 -10.89 10.90 1.31
C TYR A 117 -12.00 11.93 1.07
N ALA A 118 -11.76 13.16 1.50
CA ALA A 118 -12.72 14.27 1.40
C ALA A 118 -12.15 15.36 0.49
N LEU A 119 -12.79 15.54 -0.66
CA LEU A 119 -12.48 16.61 -1.61
C LEU A 119 -13.23 17.89 -1.22
N SER A 120 -12.55 19.03 -1.21
CA SER A 120 -13.17 20.34 -1.00
C SER A 120 -14.14 20.69 -2.14
N SER A 121 -15.10 21.56 -1.85
CA SER A 121 -16.11 21.99 -2.84
C SER A 121 -15.51 22.69 -4.06
N ASP A 122 -14.37 23.36 -3.91
CA ASP A 122 -13.62 23.99 -5.00
C ASP A 122 -12.72 23.00 -5.77
N GLY A 123 -12.62 21.74 -5.31
CA GLY A 123 -11.84 20.68 -5.93
C GLY A 123 -10.31 20.85 -5.81
N ASN A 124 -9.82 21.81 -5.01
CA ASN A 124 -8.39 22.12 -4.91
C ASN A 124 -7.70 21.51 -3.70
N THR A 125 -8.46 21.03 -2.71
CA THR A 125 -7.92 20.42 -1.50
C THR A 125 -8.52 19.04 -1.28
N LEU A 126 -7.67 18.03 -1.12
CA LEU A 126 -8.07 16.68 -0.76
C LEU A 126 -7.52 16.35 0.62
N THR A 127 -8.40 16.09 1.58
CA THR A 127 -8.01 15.62 2.91
C THR A 127 -8.12 14.11 2.98
N ILE A 128 -7.03 13.43 3.33
CA ILE A 128 -7.03 11.99 3.59
C ILE A 128 -6.76 11.77 5.08
N THR A 129 -7.73 11.22 5.78
CA THR A 129 -7.55 10.81 7.19
C THR A 129 -7.46 9.31 7.25
N SER A 130 -6.36 8.80 7.80
CA SER A 130 -6.10 7.37 7.95
C SER A 130 -5.99 7.02 9.43
N ALA A 131 -6.61 5.92 9.86
CA ALA A 131 -6.43 5.34 11.18
C ALA A 131 -5.98 3.88 11.03
N MET A 132 -4.89 3.51 11.68
CA MET A 132 -4.40 2.14 11.74
C MET A 132 -4.47 1.66 13.18
N THR A 133 -5.30 0.66 13.44
CA THR A 133 -5.40 0.01 14.75
C THR A 133 -4.65 -1.31 14.70
N ALA A 134 -3.62 -1.45 15.54
CA ALA A 134 -2.88 -2.69 15.74
C ALA A 134 -2.59 -2.86 17.24
N ASP A 135 -2.75 -4.07 17.78
CA ASP A 135 -2.48 -4.41 19.18
C ASP A 135 -3.17 -3.48 20.19
N GLY A 136 -4.44 -3.12 19.91
CA GLY A 136 -5.24 -2.23 20.74
C GLY A 136 -4.82 -0.75 20.71
N LYS A 137 -3.80 -0.39 19.94
CA LYS A 137 -3.35 0.99 19.74
C LYS A 137 -3.79 1.50 18.38
N THR A 138 -4.37 2.68 18.35
CA THR A 138 -4.74 3.37 17.12
C THR A 138 -3.75 4.49 16.86
N MET A 139 -3.15 4.46 15.67
CA MET A 139 -2.32 5.55 15.14
C MET A 139 -3.11 6.26 14.05
N GLU A 140 -3.16 7.58 14.12
CA GLU A 140 -3.89 8.40 13.16
C GLU A 140 -2.92 9.23 12.32
N ARG A 141 -3.31 9.49 11.08
CA ARG A 141 -2.56 10.32 10.13
C ARG A 141 -3.55 11.18 9.37
N THR A 142 -3.15 12.41 9.07
CA THR A 142 -3.92 13.30 8.21
C THR A 142 -3.02 13.86 7.13
N LEU A 143 -3.39 13.68 5.89
CA LEU A 143 -2.80 14.37 4.75
C LEU A 143 -3.74 15.48 4.31
N VAL A 144 -3.20 16.68 4.19
CA VAL A 144 -3.85 17.79 3.47
C VAL A 144 -3.12 17.93 2.15
N LEU A 145 -3.76 17.51 1.07
CA LEU A 145 -3.22 17.53 -0.27
C LEU A 145 -3.78 18.73 -1.06
N GLU A 146 -2.90 19.45 -1.72
CA GLU A 146 -3.25 20.57 -2.60
C GLU A 146 -3.08 20.13 -4.05
N LYS A 147 -4.08 20.41 -4.89
CA LYS A 147 -4.06 20.04 -6.31
C LYS A 147 -2.93 20.76 -7.04
N GLN A 148 -2.25 20.05 -7.92
CA GLN A 148 -1.09 20.56 -8.65
C GLN A 148 -1.32 20.48 -10.18
N PRO A 149 -0.58 21.28 -10.98
CA PRO A 149 -0.51 21.05 -12.42
C PRO A 149 0.04 19.65 -12.72
N ASP A 150 -0.37 19.08 -13.86
CA ASP A 150 -0.01 17.71 -14.23
C ASP A 150 1.52 17.47 -14.29
N SER A 151 2.27 18.49 -14.70
CA SER A 151 3.75 18.46 -14.78
C SER A 151 4.42 18.20 -13.43
N ALA A 152 3.78 18.55 -12.30
CA ALA A 152 4.30 18.26 -10.98
C ALA A 152 4.36 16.76 -10.65
N GLY A 153 3.65 15.92 -11.42
CA GLY A 153 3.64 14.46 -11.27
C GLY A 153 4.85 13.77 -11.87
N GLU A 154 5.67 14.47 -12.67
CA GLU A 154 6.78 13.90 -13.41
C GLU A 154 7.79 13.10 -12.55
N PRO A 155 8.20 13.56 -11.34
CA PRO A 155 9.09 12.77 -10.49
C PRO A 155 8.54 11.38 -10.13
N LEU A 156 7.22 11.26 -10.00
CA LEU A 156 6.54 10.01 -9.66
C LEU A 156 6.25 9.12 -10.89
N ARG A 157 6.20 9.70 -12.09
CA ARG A 157 6.07 8.93 -13.35
C ARG A 157 7.38 8.29 -13.79
N LYS A 158 8.51 8.95 -13.52
CA LYS A 158 9.84 8.39 -13.81
C LYS A 158 10.03 7.06 -13.08
N PRO A 159 10.68 6.05 -13.70
CA PRO A 159 11.02 4.81 -13.02
C PRO A 159 11.82 5.07 -11.74
N GLU A 160 11.52 4.35 -10.67
CA GLU A 160 12.33 4.37 -9.46
C GLU A 160 13.69 3.71 -9.73
N GLN A 161 14.72 4.14 -9.00
CA GLN A 161 16.03 3.49 -9.05
C GLN A 161 15.93 2.01 -8.67
N ALA A 162 16.67 1.16 -9.40
CA ALA A 162 16.80 -0.25 -9.05
C ALA A 162 17.56 -0.43 -7.72
N ALA A 163 17.27 -1.53 -7.03
CA ALA A 163 17.84 -1.85 -5.73
C ALA A 163 19.37 -1.95 -5.77
N SER A 164 19.93 -2.51 -6.85
CA SER A 164 21.38 -2.61 -7.04
C SER A 164 22.10 -1.27 -7.20
N VAL A 165 21.38 -0.22 -7.61
CA VAL A 165 21.93 1.14 -7.70
C VAL A 165 21.84 1.85 -6.36
N ARG A 166 20.70 1.72 -5.67
CA ARG A 166 20.44 2.43 -4.40
C ARG A 166 21.12 1.78 -3.19
N PHE A 167 21.23 0.45 -3.16
CA PHE A 167 21.72 -0.29 -2.01
C PHE A 167 23.00 -1.07 -2.33
N LYS A 168 23.81 -1.31 -1.30
CA LYS A 168 25.05 -2.07 -1.41
C LYS A 168 24.81 -3.57 -1.23
N ASN A 169 25.57 -4.39 -1.94
CA ASN A 169 25.58 -5.85 -1.83
C ASN A 169 24.23 -6.55 -2.09
N VAL A 170 23.49 -6.03 -3.07
CA VAL A 170 22.28 -6.68 -3.62
C VAL A 170 22.70 -7.69 -4.69
N GLN A 171 22.48 -8.98 -4.44
CA GLN A 171 22.96 -10.07 -5.30
C GLN A 171 21.86 -10.73 -6.14
N ILE A 172 20.68 -10.98 -5.54
CA ILE A 172 19.58 -11.71 -6.21
C ILE A 172 18.48 -10.76 -6.71
N LEU A 173 18.06 -9.79 -5.90
CA LEU A 173 16.92 -8.90 -6.20
C LEU A 173 17.37 -7.55 -6.80
N LYS A 174 18.30 -7.60 -7.76
CA LYS A 174 19.05 -6.42 -8.25
C LYS A 174 18.20 -5.39 -8.97
N ASP A 175 17.21 -5.86 -9.73
CA ASP A 175 16.43 -5.06 -10.67
C ASP A 175 15.10 -4.59 -10.08
N LEU A 176 14.77 -5.01 -8.85
CA LEU A 176 13.59 -4.52 -8.16
C LEU A 176 13.69 -3.00 -7.95
N PRO A 177 12.60 -2.24 -8.15
CA PRO A 177 12.51 -0.88 -7.67
C PRO A 177 12.86 -0.81 -6.19
N ALA A 178 13.61 0.21 -5.77
CA ALA A 178 14.13 0.30 -4.43
C ALA A 178 13.07 0.16 -3.32
N SER A 179 11.87 0.73 -3.50
CA SER A 179 10.78 0.59 -2.53
C SER A 179 10.25 -0.84 -2.47
N GLN A 180 10.13 -1.51 -3.61
CA GLN A 180 9.73 -2.93 -3.67
C GLN A 180 10.77 -3.87 -3.04
N PHE A 181 12.06 -3.54 -3.16
CA PHE A 181 13.12 -4.27 -2.49
C PHE A 181 12.98 -4.21 -0.96
N ILE A 182 12.67 -3.05 -0.40
CA ILE A 182 12.43 -2.90 1.04
C ILE A 182 11.18 -3.67 1.47
N ASP A 183 10.11 -3.65 0.66
CA ASP A 183 8.91 -4.42 0.92
C ASP A 183 9.17 -5.94 0.88
N ALA A 184 10.05 -6.41 0.00
CA ALA A 184 10.49 -7.80 0.00
C ALA A 184 11.18 -8.16 1.33
N MET A 185 12.08 -7.31 1.85
CA MET A 185 12.72 -7.54 3.15
C MET A 185 11.71 -7.64 4.29
N ARG A 186 10.70 -6.76 4.31
CA ARG A 186 9.61 -6.80 5.31
C ARG A 186 8.77 -8.07 5.19
N SER A 187 8.50 -8.52 3.96
CA SER A 187 7.79 -9.76 3.68
C SER A 187 8.57 -10.99 4.17
N PHE A 188 9.91 -10.99 4.05
CA PHE A 188 10.75 -12.07 4.57
C PHE A 188 10.73 -12.12 6.09
N SER A 189 10.91 -10.98 6.76
CA SER A 189 10.82 -10.87 8.22
C SER A 189 9.50 -11.44 8.74
N MET A 190 8.36 -11.05 8.15
CA MET A 190 7.06 -11.62 8.49
C MET A 190 7.00 -13.12 8.24
N SER A 191 7.49 -13.57 7.08
CA SER A 191 7.40 -14.98 6.69
C SER A 191 8.15 -15.92 7.63
N LEU A 192 9.25 -15.42 8.22
CA LEU A 192 10.09 -16.15 9.16
C LEU A 192 9.74 -15.83 10.64
N GLY A 193 8.89 -14.84 10.92
CA GLY A 193 8.60 -14.42 12.29
C GLY A 193 9.81 -13.86 13.03
N VAL A 194 10.70 -13.15 12.33
CA VAL A 194 11.95 -12.60 12.87
C VAL A 194 12.09 -11.11 12.56
N ASP A 195 12.90 -10.40 13.33
CA ASP A 195 13.24 -9.01 13.06
C ASP A 195 14.37 -8.86 12.03
N CYS A 196 14.58 -7.63 11.56
CA CYS A 196 15.59 -7.29 10.57
C CYS A 196 17.00 -7.76 10.98
N GLU A 197 17.32 -7.66 12.27
CA GLU A 197 18.62 -8.03 12.83
C GLU A 197 18.86 -9.54 12.85
N TYR A 198 17.86 -10.39 12.61
CA TYR A 198 18.13 -11.83 12.46
C TYR A 198 19.07 -12.10 11.28
N CYS A 199 18.83 -11.40 10.16
CA CYS A 199 19.66 -11.52 8.95
C CYS A 199 20.70 -10.39 8.82
N HIS A 200 20.40 -9.18 9.30
CA HIS A 200 21.26 -8.01 9.07
C HIS A 200 22.09 -7.63 10.30
N VAL A 201 23.27 -7.07 10.05
CA VAL A 201 24.06 -6.39 11.06
C VAL A 201 23.49 -4.98 11.25
N GLN A 202 23.20 -4.59 12.48
CA GLN A 202 22.68 -3.26 12.80
C GLN A 202 23.64 -2.19 12.26
N ASN A 203 23.09 -1.14 11.63
CA ASN A 203 23.84 -0.08 10.95
C ASN A 203 24.75 -0.52 9.76
N ASN A 204 24.81 -1.81 9.44
CA ASN A 204 25.55 -2.34 8.29
C ASN A 204 24.74 -3.42 7.55
N PHE A 205 23.61 -3.03 6.97
CA PHE A 205 22.71 -3.93 6.23
C PHE A 205 23.40 -4.66 5.06
N ALA A 206 24.46 -4.08 4.51
CA ALA A 206 25.22 -4.64 3.40
C ALA A 206 26.15 -5.80 3.82
N SER A 207 26.52 -5.89 5.10
CA SER A 207 27.41 -6.93 5.63
C SER A 207 26.82 -8.34 5.43
N ASP A 208 27.71 -9.30 5.19
CA ASP A 208 27.42 -10.74 5.12
C ASP A 208 27.93 -11.51 6.34
N ASP A 209 28.28 -10.81 7.43
CA ASP A 209 28.82 -11.42 8.66
C ASP A 209 27.81 -12.36 9.35
N LYS A 210 26.51 -12.19 9.09
CA LYS A 210 25.47 -13.08 9.61
C LYS A 210 25.18 -14.22 8.63
N PRO A 211 25.36 -15.50 9.03
CA PRO A 211 25.15 -16.64 8.14
C PRO A 211 23.70 -16.76 7.64
N ALA A 212 22.72 -16.28 8.43
CA ALA A 212 21.32 -16.24 8.06
C ALA A 212 21.07 -15.48 6.73
N LYS A 213 21.84 -14.42 6.45
CA LYS A 213 21.72 -13.68 5.19
C LYS A 213 22.19 -14.49 3.98
N GLY A 214 23.29 -15.22 4.14
CA GLY A 214 23.79 -16.15 3.11
C GLY A 214 22.78 -17.26 2.82
N MET A 215 22.15 -17.82 3.86
CA MET A 215 21.07 -18.79 3.71
C MET A 215 19.85 -18.19 3.01
N ALA A 216 19.43 -16.98 3.39
CA ALA A 216 18.31 -16.29 2.75
C ALA A 216 18.49 -16.15 1.23
N ARG A 217 19.71 -15.84 0.76
CA ARG A 217 20.01 -15.80 -0.69
C ARG A 217 19.85 -17.15 -1.38
N LYS A 218 20.27 -18.24 -0.73
CA LYS A 218 20.05 -19.60 -1.24
C LYS A 218 18.56 -19.92 -1.31
N MET A 219 17.81 -19.54 -0.29
CA MET A 219 16.35 -19.73 -0.26
C MET A 219 15.63 -18.93 -1.35
N LEU A 220 16.07 -17.70 -1.64
CA LEU A 220 15.53 -16.93 -2.78
C LEU A 220 15.78 -17.61 -4.11
N THR A 221 16.98 -18.16 -4.30
CA THR A 221 17.32 -18.92 -5.52
C THR A 221 16.43 -20.17 -5.63
N MET A 222 16.23 -20.87 -4.52
CA MET A 222 15.37 -22.06 -4.47
C MET A 222 13.90 -21.73 -4.80
N THR A 223 13.32 -20.70 -4.19
CA THR A 223 11.91 -20.36 -4.44
C THR A 223 11.68 -19.84 -5.85
N HIS A 224 12.60 -19.04 -6.41
CA HIS A 224 12.54 -18.65 -7.82
C HIS A 224 12.61 -19.88 -8.72
N SER A 225 13.57 -20.78 -8.49
CA SER A 225 13.71 -22.01 -9.26
C SER A 225 12.44 -22.88 -9.23
N ILE A 226 11.82 -23.06 -8.06
CA ILE A 226 10.59 -23.86 -7.93
C ILE A 226 9.45 -23.22 -8.73
N ASN A 227 9.27 -21.90 -8.61
CA ASN A 227 8.20 -21.18 -9.31
C ASN A 227 8.38 -21.19 -10.82
N ASP A 228 9.62 -20.99 -11.28
CA ASP A 228 9.94 -21.01 -12.71
C ASP A 228 9.75 -22.41 -13.30
N SER A 229 10.32 -23.44 -12.65
CA SER A 229 10.32 -24.81 -13.20
C SER A 229 8.97 -25.53 -13.07
N THR A 230 8.16 -25.18 -12.06
CA THR A 230 6.96 -25.95 -11.70
C THR A 230 5.67 -25.20 -12.01
N PHE A 231 5.67 -23.88 -11.83
CA PHE A 231 4.46 -23.05 -11.92
C PHE A 231 4.49 -22.09 -13.12
N GLY A 232 5.43 -22.29 -14.05
CA GLY A 232 5.57 -21.47 -15.26
C GLY A 232 5.88 -20.00 -14.93
N GLY A 233 6.69 -19.76 -13.90
CA GLY A 233 7.04 -18.43 -13.41
C GLY A 233 5.97 -17.77 -12.54
N LYS A 234 4.85 -18.45 -12.26
CA LYS A 234 3.86 -17.95 -11.31
C LYS A 234 4.38 -18.11 -9.89
N MET A 235 4.28 -17.04 -9.10
CA MET A 235 4.75 -16.97 -7.72
C MET A 235 3.81 -17.68 -6.74
N GLU A 236 3.77 -19.02 -6.81
CA GLU A 236 2.94 -19.89 -5.96
C GLU A 236 3.66 -20.30 -4.66
N VAL A 237 4.96 -20.60 -4.73
CA VAL A 237 5.78 -20.93 -3.57
C VAL A 237 6.49 -19.69 -3.05
N ARG A 238 6.26 -19.37 -1.77
CA ARG A 238 6.84 -18.22 -1.07
C ARG A 238 7.48 -18.67 0.24
N CYS A 239 8.23 -17.79 0.89
CA CYS A 239 8.86 -18.06 2.18
C CYS A 239 7.83 -18.58 3.21
N TYR A 240 6.65 -17.93 3.27
CA TYR A 240 5.57 -18.32 4.19
C TYR A 240 4.99 -19.72 3.94
N THR A 241 5.05 -20.24 2.70
CA THR A 241 4.57 -21.59 2.36
C THR A 241 5.22 -22.65 3.24
N CYS A 242 6.51 -22.50 3.55
CA CYS A 242 7.27 -23.42 4.39
C CYS A 242 7.48 -22.88 5.82
N HIS A 243 7.92 -21.63 5.96
CA HIS A 243 8.30 -21.07 7.26
C HIS A 243 7.10 -20.79 8.17
N ARG A 244 5.95 -20.39 7.61
CA ARG A 244 4.69 -20.16 8.35
C ARG A 244 4.86 -19.26 9.59
N GLY A 245 5.73 -18.25 9.51
CA GLY A 245 6.02 -17.35 10.62
C GLY A 245 7.02 -17.90 11.65
N GLN A 246 7.81 -18.92 11.29
CA GLN A 246 8.87 -19.48 12.13
C GLN A 246 10.21 -19.46 11.38
N ALA A 247 11.29 -19.13 12.09
CA ALA A 247 12.62 -19.03 11.51
C ALA A 247 13.06 -20.37 10.92
N GLU A 248 12.69 -21.47 11.57
CA GLU A 248 12.92 -22.83 11.11
C GLU A 248 11.59 -23.48 10.70
N PRO A 249 11.46 -23.95 9.44
CA PRO A 249 10.28 -24.69 9.02
C PRO A 249 10.14 -26.01 9.77
N GLN A 250 8.90 -26.38 10.11
CA GLN A 250 8.59 -27.70 10.65
C GLN A 250 8.77 -28.74 9.53
N SER A 251 9.86 -29.51 9.60
CA SER A 251 10.18 -30.55 8.60
C SER A 251 9.40 -31.85 8.81
N ARG A 252 8.77 -32.02 9.99
CA ARG A 252 7.93 -33.16 10.35
C ARG A 252 6.73 -32.69 11.18
N PRO A 253 5.59 -33.41 11.14
CA PRO A 253 4.48 -33.14 12.05
C PRO A 253 4.90 -33.24 13.52
N ALA A 254 4.35 -32.37 14.37
CA ALA A 254 4.43 -32.57 15.82
C ALA A 254 3.59 -33.79 16.21
N PHE A 255 4.07 -34.56 17.19
CA PHE A 255 3.30 -35.64 17.81
C PHE A 255 2.15 -35.09 18.64
#